data_AF-A0A6P7GII2-F1
#
_entry.id   AF-A0A6P7GII2-F1
#
_cell.length_a   1.000
_cell.length_b   1.000
_cell.length_c   1.000
_cell.angle_alpha   90.00
_cell.angle_beta   90.00
_cell.angle_gamma   90.00
#
_symmetry.space_group_name_H-M   'P 1'
#
loop_
_entity.id
_entity.type
_entity.pdbx_description
1 polymer ?
#
loop_
_entity_poly.entity_id
_entity_poly.type
_entity_poly.pdbx_seq_one_letter_code
_entity_poly.pdbx_strand_id
1 'polypeptide(L)'
;MSYKIDIRRGVYNMVGRMSKRDIVNIYRDKNISKSTIYRTIRECEEGIPCVNLRKSGRPRILNHIREARLIEAAKNKIGVSQRKLAKRFHVGKTTVYRTLSSNNIIYRKRRKAPKYTEDQLERIPRCCRALRRVHFVNKLIVMDDEKYFTLSNSEMKGNDGFYTNDYNLRTKFWYGVQFLRLALSHSPTLVLFEAKP
;
A
#
# COMPACT_ATOMS: atom_id res chain seq x y z
N MET A 1 -11.36 -27.02 24.50
CA MET A 1 -11.32 -25.87 25.44
C MET A 1 -9.93 -25.77 26.05
N SER A 2 -9.45 -24.57 26.37
CA SER A 2 -8.16 -24.42 27.05
C SER A 2 -8.34 -24.70 28.55
N TYR A 3 -7.73 -25.76 29.07
CA TYR A 3 -7.79 -26.21 30.47
C TYR A 3 -7.68 -25.08 31.52
N LYS A 4 -6.90 -24.03 31.22
CA LYS A 4 -6.75 -22.86 32.10
C LYS A 4 -8.01 -21.98 32.20
N ILE A 5 -8.81 -21.88 31.14
CA ILE A 5 -10.08 -21.14 31.15
C ILE A 5 -11.09 -21.87 32.05
N ASP A 6 -11.12 -23.20 31.97
CA ASP A 6 -12.07 -24.02 32.71
C ASP A 6 -11.82 -23.96 34.22
N ILE A 7 -10.54 -23.86 34.64
CA ILE A 7 -10.17 -23.60 36.03
C ILE A 7 -10.64 -22.21 36.48
N ARG A 8 -10.36 -21.15 35.70
CA ARG A 8 -10.76 -19.78 36.05
C ARG A 8 -12.26 -19.64 36.18
N ARG A 9 -13.03 -20.24 35.26
CA ARG A 9 -14.50 -20.28 35.32
C ARG A 9 -15.00 -21.03 36.55
N GLY A 10 -14.41 -22.19 36.84
CA GLY A 10 -14.79 -22.96 38.03
C GLY A 10 -14.55 -22.18 39.31
N VAL A 11 -13.36 -21.59 39.48
CA VAL A 11 -13.02 -20.75 40.64
C VAL A 11 -13.95 -19.54 40.73
N TYR A 12 -14.22 -18.85 39.62
CA TYR A 12 -15.12 -17.69 39.57
C TYR A 12 -16.52 -18.00 40.12
N ASN A 13 -17.07 -19.18 39.80
CA ASN A 13 -18.38 -19.61 40.29
C ASN A 13 -18.41 -19.93 41.80
N MET A 14 -17.25 -20.17 42.42
CA MET A 14 -17.11 -20.54 43.84
C MET A 14 -16.69 -19.36 44.73
N VAL A 15 -15.99 -18.37 44.17
CA VAL A 15 -15.58 -17.16 44.89
C VAL A 15 -16.82 -16.41 45.39
N GLY A 16 -16.82 -16.03 46.68
CA GLY A 16 -17.96 -15.41 47.36
C GLY A 16 -18.99 -16.39 47.94
N ARG A 17 -18.94 -17.68 47.56
CA ARG A 17 -19.82 -18.73 48.09
C ARG A 17 -19.12 -19.69 49.07
N MET A 18 -17.80 -19.77 49.00
CA MET A 18 -16.98 -20.70 49.79
C MET A 18 -15.72 -20.01 50.33
N SER A 19 -15.10 -20.61 51.36
CA SER A 19 -13.81 -20.14 51.86
C SER A 19 -12.69 -20.42 50.85
N LYS A 20 -11.64 -19.59 50.83
CA LYS A 20 -10.50 -19.74 49.92
C LYS A 20 -9.81 -21.10 50.07
N ARG A 21 -9.77 -21.64 51.30
CA ARG A 21 -9.14 -22.93 51.61
C ARG A 21 -9.92 -24.09 50.98
N ASP A 22 -11.25 -24.03 51.02
CA ASP A 22 -12.12 -25.08 50.48
C ASP A 22 -12.04 -25.14 48.96
N ILE A 23 -12.00 -23.97 48.30
CA ILE A 23 -11.78 -23.88 46.86
C ILE A 23 -10.46 -24.57 46.48
N VAL A 24 -9.37 -24.32 47.20
CA VAL A 24 -8.07 -24.95 46.93
C VAL A 24 -8.11 -26.46 47.13
N ASN A 25 -8.86 -26.95 48.13
CA ASN A 25 -9.01 -28.38 48.40
C ASN A 25 -9.75 -29.12 47.27
N ILE A 26 -10.76 -28.50 46.63
CA ILE A 26 -11.48 -29.08 45.48
C ILE A 26 -10.54 -29.38 44.30
N TYR A 27 -9.50 -28.57 44.12
CA TYR A 27 -8.54 -28.71 43.02
C TYR A 27 -7.28 -29.48 43.44
N ARG A 28 -7.22 -30.05 44.65
CA ARG A 28 -6.06 -30.77 45.18
C ARG A 28 -5.66 -31.96 44.29
N ASP A 29 -6.65 -32.69 43.78
CA ASP A 29 -6.43 -33.91 42.99
C ASP A 29 -6.20 -33.62 41.49
N LYS A 30 -6.40 -32.37 41.06
CA LYS A 30 -6.32 -31.98 39.64
C LYS A 30 -4.90 -31.64 39.16
N ASN A 31 -3.87 -31.93 39.96
CA ASN A 31 -2.46 -31.61 39.71
C ASN A 31 -2.21 -30.13 39.34
N ILE A 32 -2.94 -29.21 39.99
CA ILE A 32 -2.78 -27.76 39.80
C ILE A 32 -2.04 -27.21 41.00
N SER A 33 -1.08 -26.32 40.76
CA SER A 33 -0.36 -25.67 41.85
C SER A 33 -1.32 -24.81 42.69
N LYS A 34 -1.21 -24.90 44.02
CA LYS A 34 -1.96 -24.06 44.96
C LYS A 34 -1.80 -22.57 44.63
N SER A 35 -0.59 -22.17 44.22
CA SER A 35 -0.27 -20.79 43.80
C SER A 35 -1.11 -20.32 42.62
N THR A 36 -1.43 -21.19 41.66
CA THR A 36 -2.27 -20.84 40.50
C THR A 36 -3.72 -20.60 40.92
N ILE A 37 -4.25 -21.41 41.84
CA ILE A 37 -5.62 -21.26 42.35
C ILE A 37 -5.73 -19.99 43.18
N TYR A 38 -4.81 -19.74 44.12
CA TYR A 38 -4.80 -18.50 44.90
C TYR A 38 -4.60 -17.25 44.04
N ARG A 39 -3.78 -17.32 42.98
CA ARG A 39 -3.67 -16.22 42.00
C ARG A 39 -5.01 -15.98 41.32
N THR A 40 -5.69 -17.04 40.90
CA THR A 40 -7.00 -16.94 40.24
C THR A 40 -8.06 -16.36 41.17
N ILE A 41 -8.12 -16.78 42.45
CA ILE A 41 -9.02 -16.21 43.46
C ILE A 41 -8.78 -14.70 43.60
N ARG A 42 -7.52 -14.29 43.72
CA ARG A 42 -7.14 -12.87 43.82
C ARG A 42 -7.58 -12.08 42.58
N GLU A 43 -7.31 -12.61 41.39
CA GLU A 43 -7.74 -12.00 40.13
C GLU A 43 -9.28 -11.85 40.07
N CYS A 44 -10.03 -12.82 40.60
CA CYS A 44 -11.49 -12.72 40.70
C CYS A 44 -11.94 -11.64 41.70
N GLU A 45 -11.29 -11.53 42.87
CA GLU A 45 -11.57 -10.49 43.87
C GLU A 45 -11.23 -9.08 43.36
N GLU A 46 -10.20 -8.95 42.53
CA GLU A 46 -9.80 -7.70 41.85
C GLU A 46 -10.71 -7.36 40.65
N GLY A 47 -11.72 -8.19 40.35
CA GLY A 47 -12.66 -7.95 39.26
C GLY A 47 -12.11 -8.25 37.86
N ILE A 48 -11.00 -8.98 37.75
CA ILE A 48 -10.42 -9.37 36.46
C ILE A 48 -11.32 -10.46 35.83
N PRO A 49 -11.79 -10.27 34.58
CA PRO A 49 -12.71 -11.23 33.96
C PRO A 49 -12.03 -12.58 33.75
N CYS A 50 -12.79 -13.66 33.91
CA CYS A 50 -12.32 -15.05 33.78
C CYS A 50 -12.00 -15.47 32.32
N VAL A 51 -11.80 -14.52 31.42
CA VAL A 51 -11.52 -14.72 30.00
C VAL A 51 -10.01 -14.78 29.73
N ASN A 52 -9.63 -15.46 28.66
CA ASN A 52 -8.25 -15.40 28.18
C ASN A 52 -8.00 -14.03 27.54
N LEU A 53 -7.34 -13.15 28.29
CA LEU A 53 -6.87 -11.88 27.77
C LEU A 53 -5.81 -12.12 26.69
N ARG A 54 -5.85 -11.30 25.63
CA ARG A 54 -4.81 -11.31 24.60
C ARG A 54 -3.49 -10.89 25.24
N LYS A 55 -2.49 -11.76 25.16
CA LYS A 55 -1.13 -11.43 25.57
C LYS A 55 -0.51 -10.48 24.57
N SER A 56 0.33 -9.57 25.05
CA SER A 56 1.19 -8.76 24.19
C SER A 56 2.14 -9.69 23.43
N GLY A 57 2.14 -9.58 22.10
CA GLY A 57 3.08 -10.27 21.24
C GLY A 57 4.43 -9.54 21.15
N ARG A 58 5.32 -10.06 20.32
CA ARG A 58 6.57 -9.39 19.96
C ARG A 58 6.28 -8.01 19.34
N PRO A 59 7.02 -6.94 19.70
CA PRO A 59 6.84 -5.64 19.09
C PRO A 59 7.11 -5.68 17.57
N ARG A 60 6.45 -4.80 16.84
CA ARG A 60 6.63 -4.68 15.39
C ARG A 60 7.99 -4.08 15.07
N ILE A 61 8.65 -4.62 14.03
CA ILE A 61 9.94 -4.11 13.52
C ILE A 61 9.77 -2.69 12.93
N LEU A 62 8.66 -2.47 12.22
CA LEU A 62 8.27 -1.16 11.70
C LEU A 62 7.18 -0.57 12.58
N ASN A 63 7.44 0.62 13.11
CA ASN A 63 6.43 1.43 13.77
C ASN A 63 5.47 2.03 12.71
N HIS A 64 4.27 2.43 13.11
CA HIS A 64 3.24 3.00 12.24
C HIS A 64 3.74 4.16 11.38
N ILE A 65 4.54 5.08 11.95
CA ILE A 65 5.14 6.21 11.22
C ILE A 65 6.10 5.73 10.13
N ARG A 66 6.95 4.75 10.44
CA ARG A 66 7.94 4.21 9.48
C ARG A 66 7.25 3.39 8.39
N GLU A 67 6.20 2.68 8.74
CA GLU A 67 5.33 1.95 7.81
C GLU A 67 4.65 2.92 6.82
N ALA A 68 4.07 4.01 7.31
CA ALA A 68 3.47 5.05 6.46
C ALA A 68 4.49 5.65 5.47
N ARG A 69 5.69 5.98 5.95
CA ARG A 69 6.79 6.48 5.09
C ARG A 69 7.24 5.45 4.05
N LEU A 70 7.26 4.17 4.40
CA LEU A 70 7.60 3.10 3.46
C LEU A 70 6.54 2.97 2.36
N ILE A 71 5.27 3.04 2.75
CA ILE A 71 4.14 3.02 1.82
C ILE A 71 4.22 4.20 0.86
N GLU A 72 4.44 5.41 1.37
CA GLU A 72 4.57 6.63 0.56
C GLU A 72 5.76 6.56 -0.41
N ALA A 73 6.89 6.02 0.04
CA ALA A 73 8.07 5.81 -0.79
C ALA A 73 7.85 4.77 -1.93
N ALA A 74 6.88 3.87 -1.77
CA ALA A 74 6.57 2.84 -2.76
C ALA A 74 5.41 3.26 -3.69
N LYS A 75 4.34 3.81 -3.14
CA LYS A 75 3.06 4.03 -3.80
C LYS A 75 3.20 5.00 -4.97
N ASN A 76 2.72 4.60 -6.14
CA ASN A 76 2.73 5.35 -7.40
C ASN A 76 4.13 5.83 -7.86
N LYS A 77 5.20 5.29 -7.28
CA LYS A 77 6.58 5.55 -7.73
C LYS A 77 7.02 4.46 -8.71
N ILE A 78 7.73 4.88 -9.77
CA ILE A 78 8.19 4.01 -10.86
C ILE A 78 9.61 3.51 -10.54
N GLY A 79 9.93 2.26 -10.88
CA GLY A 79 11.29 1.73 -10.79
C GLY A 79 11.80 1.48 -9.36
N VAL A 80 10.93 1.57 -8.36
CA VAL A 80 11.26 1.28 -6.97
C VAL A 80 11.25 -0.23 -6.77
N SER A 81 12.35 -0.81 -6.31
CA SER A 81 12.43 -2.24 -5.97
C SER A 81 12.29 -2.46 -4.46
N GLN A 82 11.72 -3.60 -4.06
CA GLN A 82 11.64 -3.95 -2.63
C GLN A 82 13.01 -4.03 -1.96
N ARG A 83 14.06 -4.37 -2.72
CA ARG A 83 15.46 -4.37 -2.24
C ARG A 83 15.95 -2.95 -1.96
N LYS A 84 15.65 -1.98 -2.84
CA LYS A 84 15.99 -0.56 -2.61
C LYS A 84 15.25 -0.01 -1.38
N LEU A 85 13.96 -0.33 -1.23
CA LEU A 85 13.18 0.03 -0.04
C LEU A 85 13.73 -0.62 1.23
N ALA A 86 14.06 -1.92 1.19
CA ALA A 86 14.64 -2.65 2.30
C ALA A 86 15.94 -2.01 2.81
N LYS A 87 16.84 -1.64 1.90
CA LYS A 87 18.08 -0.91 2.22
C LYS A 87 17.77 0.46 2.84
N ARG A 88 16.87 1.25 2.23
CA ARG A 88 16.49 2.59 2.71
C ARG A 88 15.87 2.59 4.12
N PHE A 89 15.08 1.57 4.44
CA PHE A 89 14.39 1.45 5.72
C PHE A 89 15.12 0.52 6.71
N HIS A 90 16.30 -0.01 6.37
CA HIS A 90 17.06 -0.95 7.20
C HIS A 90 16.22 -2.14 7.69
N VAL A 91 15.44 -2.73 6.78
CA VAL A 91 14.59 -3.90 7.07
C VAL A 91 14.80 -5.01 6.04
N GLY A 92 14.42 -6.24 6.38
CA GLY A 92 14.43 -7.33 5.42
C GLY A 92 13.44 -7.11 4.27
N LYS A 93 13.79 -7.60 3.07
CA LYS A 93 12.91 -7.58 1.88
C LYS A 93 11.54 -8.19 2.17
N THR A 94 11.49 -9.26 2.96
CA THR A 94 10.26 -9.94 3.37
C THR A 94 9.34 -9.04 4.20
N THR A 95 9.91 -8.21 5.08
CA THR A 95 9.16 -7.20 5.84
C THR A 95 8.51 -6.19 4.89
N VAL A 96 9.26 -5.67 3.92
CA VAL A 96 8.73 -4.75 2.90
C VAL A 96 7.56 -5.39 2.15
N TYR A 97 7.73 -6.62 1.66
CA TYR A 97 6.66 -7.34 0.96
C TYR A 97 5.41 -7.51 1.83
N ARG A 98 5.56 -7.98 3.08
CA ARG A 98 4.44 -8.16 4.01
C ARG A 98 3.72 -6.84 4.29
N THR A 99 4.46 -5.76 4.55
CA THR A 99 3.89 -4.44 4.76
C THR A 99 3.10 -3.96 3.54
N LEU A 100 3.65 -4.06 2.33
CA LEU A 100 2.93 -3.67 1.12
C LEU A 100 1.69 -4.55 0.86
N SER A 101 1.82 -5.86 1.04
CA SER A 101 0.72 -6.82 0.86
C SER A 101 -0.41 -6.60 1.86
N SER A 102 -0.10 -6.38 3.14
CA SER A 102 -1.10 -6.09 4.17
C SER A 102 -1.84 -4.77 3.93
N ASN A 103 -1.23 -3.83 3.20
CA ASN A 103 -1.83 -2.56 2.81
C ASN A 103 -2.47 -2.59 1.41
N ASN A 104 -2.66 -3.78 0.81
CA ASN A 104 -3.24 -3.97 -0.52
C ASN A 104 -2.47 -3.25 -1.64
N ILE A 105 -1.16 -3.05 -1.48
CA ILE A 105 -0.30 -2.39 -2.46
C ILE A 105 0.44 -3.45 -3.25
N ILE A 106 0.14 -3.53 -4.54
CA ILE A 106 0.64 -4.58 -5.43
C ILE A 106 1.53 -3.97 -6.49
N TYR A 107 2.63 -4.67 -6.82
CA TYR A 107 3.47 -4.31 -7.96
C TYR A 107 2.74 -4.60 -9.27
N ARG A 108 2.58 -3.58 -10.11
CA ARG A 108 1.95 -3.68 -11.42
C ARG A 108 2.91 -3.23 -12.50
N LYS A 109 2.93 -3.95 -13.62
CA LYS A 109 3.63 -3.51 -14.84
C LYS A 109 2.83 -2.37 -15.49
N ARG A 110 3.54 -1.42 -16.08
CA ARG A 110 2.95 -0.36 -16.90
C ARG A 110 2.31 -0.97 -18.15
N ARG A 111 1.19 -0.40 -18.60
CA ARG A 111 0.66 -0.75 -19.93
C ARG A 111 1.52 -0.06 -20.99
N LYS A 112 1.75 -0.78 -22.09
CA LYS A 112 2.27 -0.17 -23.32
C LYS A 112 1.29 0.89 -23.80
N ALA A 113 1.79 1.84 -24.59
CA ALA A 113 0.95 2.77 -25.34
C ALA A 113 -0.20 2.02 -25.99
N PRO A 114 -1.47 2.48 -25.84
CA PRO A 114 -2.51 1.95 -26.69
C PRO A 114 -2.10 2.21 -28.15
N LYS A 115 -2.29 1.19 -29.00
CA LYS A 115 -2.18 1.40 -30.44
C LYS A 115 -3.30 2.33 -30.87
N TYR A 116 -3.09 3.06 -31.96
CA TYR A 116 -4.16 3.83 -32.57
C TYR A 116 -5.33 2.92 -32.92
N THR A 117 -6.53 3.41 -32.67
CA THR A 117 -7.78 2.80 -33.16
C THR A 117 -7.94 3.08 -34.66
N GLU A 118 -8.76 2.29 -35.36
CA GLU A 118 -9.02 2.49 -36.79
C GLU A 118 -9.58 3.90 -37.07
N ASP A 119 -10.54 4.36 -36.28
CA ASP A 119 -11.07 5.73 -36.37
C ASP A 119 -9.99 6.81 -36.21
N GLN A 120 -9.06 6.60 -35.26
CA GLN A 120 -7.93 7.52 -35.07
C GLN A 120 -7.01 7.51 -36.29
N LEU A 121 -6.69 6.33 -36.83
CA LEU A 121 -5.86 6.20 -38.03
C LEU A 121 -6.49 6.89 -39.23
N GLU A 122 -7.81 6.82 -39.37
CA GLU A 122 -8.55 7.48 -40.46
C GLU A 122 -8.64 9.00 -40.27
N ARG A 123 -8.74 9.44 -39.01
CA ARG A 123 -8.92 10.85 -38.63
C ARG A 123 -7.60 11.63 -38.60
N ILE A 124 -6.48 10.99 -38.27
CA ILE A 124 -5.15 11.63 -38.22
C ILE A 124 -4.81 12.35 -39.53
N PRO A 125 -4.88 11.73 -40.73
CA PRO A 125 -4.60 12.40 -41.99
C PRO A 125 -5.49 13.61 -42.24
N ARG A 126 -6.78 13.53 -41.90
CA ARG A 126 -7.73 14.64 -42.04
C ARG A 126 -7.35 15.81 -41.15
N CYS A 127 -7.05 15.54 -39.88
CA CYS A 127 -6.58 16.56 -38.93
C CYS A 127 -5.26 17.19 -39.39
N CYS A 128 -4.28 16.39 -39.83
CA CYS A 128 -3.00 16.90 -40.33
C CYS A 128 -3.18 17.79 -41.57
N ARG A 129 -4.05 17.39 -42.52
CA ARG A 129 -4.36 18.22 -43.71
C ARG A 129 -5.06 19.52 -43.34
N ALA A 130 -6.00 19.48 -42.40
CA ALA A 130 -6.68 20.68 -41.91
C ALA A 130 -5.69 21.63 -41.23
N LEU A 131 -4.83 21.10 -40.36
CA LEU A 131 -3.74 21.85 -39.73
C LEU A 131 -2.83 22.52 -40.76
N ARG A 132 -2.45 21.78 -41.81
CA ARG A 132 -1.65 22.33 -42.93
C ARG A 132 -2.34 23.45 -43.67
N ARG A 133 -3.61 23.28 -44.01
CA ARG A 133 -4.39 24.28 -44.78
C ARG A 133 -4.72 25.53 -43.98
N VAL A 134 -4.89 25.41 -42.66
CA VAL A 134 -5.31 26.55 -41.83
C VAL A 134 -4.11 27.27 -41.22
N HIS A 135 -3.13 26.53 -40.71
CA HIS A 135 -2.05 27.12 -39.89
C HIS A 135 -0.69 27.20 -40.59
N PHE A 136 -0.47 26.41 -41.65
CA PHE A 136 0.85 26.24 -42.28
C PHE A 136 0.94 26.70 -43.74
N VAL A 137 -0.06 27.42 -44.25
CA VAL A 137 0.00 28.01 -45.61
C VAL A 137 1.09 29.06 -45.66
N ASN A 138 1.93 29.01 -46.70
CA ASN A 138 3.10 29.87 -46.93
C ASN A 138 4.14 29.89 -45.80
N LYS A 139 4.17 28.85 -44.95
CA LYS A 139 5.17 28.70 -43.88
C LYS A 139 6.00 27.44 -44.12
N LEU A 140 7.32 27.56 -43.97
CA LEU A 140 8.21 26.41 -43.87
C LEU A 140 8.10 25.86 -42.44
N ILE A 141 7.55 24.64 -42.30
CA ILE A 141 7.49 23.98 -41.00
C ILE A 141 8.73 23.12 -40.85
N VAL A 142 9.54 23.41 -39.84
CA VAL A 142 10.57 22.49 -39.35
C VAL A 142 10.00 21.87 -38.08
N MET A 143 9.66 20.59 -38.15
CA MET A 143 9.27 19.81 -36.98
C MET A 143 10.45 18.95 -36.61
N ASP A 144 10.98 19.17 -35.41
CA ASP A 144 11.95 18.28 -34.80
C ASP A 144 11.24 17.45 -33.72
N ASP A 145 11.41 16.14 -33.75
CA ASP A 145 10.97 15.26 -32.68
C ASP A 145 12.20 15.01 -31.81
N GLU A 146 12.50 15.98 -30.94
CA GLU A 146 13.60 15.85 -29.99
C GLU A 146 13.34 14.63 -29.10
N LYS A 147 14.10 13.57 -29.35
CA LYS A 147 14.12 12.41 -28.49
C LYS A 147 15.34 12.51 -27.59
N TYR A 148 15.12 12.82 -26.32
CA TYR A 148 16.18 12.76 -25.32
C TYR A 148 16.69 11.32 -25.21
N PHE A 149 17.89 11.08 -25.73
CA PHE A 149 18.64 9.84 -25.53
C PHE A 149 19.57 10.05 -24.34
N THR A 150 19.28 9.40 -23.21
CA THR A 150 20.21 9.38 -22.09
C THR A 150 21.32 8.36 -22.36
N LEU A 151 22.59 8.72 -22.10
CA LEU A 151 23.78 7.86 -22.24
C LEU A 151 23.65 6.47 -21.58
N SER A 152 22.77 6.32 -20.58
CA SER A 152 22.41 5.03 -20.01
C SER A 152 21.16 4.44 -20.68
N ASN A 153 21.32 3.27 -21.32
CA ASN A 153 20.26 2.46 -21.94
C ASN A 153 19.21 1.90 -20.94
N SER A 154 19.16 2.42 -19.72
CA SER A 154 18.20 2.06 -18.66
C SER A 154 16.81 2.65 -18.89
N GLU A 155 16.64 3.58 -19.83
CA GLU A 155 15.38 4.32 -20.05
C GLU A 155 14.39 3.68 -21.03
N MET A 156 14.59 2.42 -21.43
CA MET A 156 13.50 1.66 -22.05
C MET A 156 12.42 1.33 -20.99
N LYS A 157 11.59 2.35 -20.70
CA LYS A 157 10.49 2.43 -19.69
C LYS A 157 9.46 1.30 -19.72
N GLY A 158 9.53 0.39 -20.69
CA GLY A 158 8.57 -0.70 -20.89
C GLY A 158 8.62 -1.79 -19.81
N ASN A 159 9.78 -2.00 -19.15
CA ASN A 159 9.92 -3.05 -18.14
C ASN A 159 9.70 -2.58 -16.70
N ASP A 160 9.73 -1.27 -16.45
CA ASP A 160 9.53 -0.74 -15.12
C ASP A 160 8.05 -0.79 -14.72
N GLY A 161 7.81 -1.29 -13.52
CA GLY A 161 6.52 -1.27 -12.87
C GLY A 161 6.48 -0.26 -11.72
N PHE A 162 5.33 -0.23 -11.06
CA PHE A 162 5.04 0.64 -9.94
C PHE A 162 4.14 -0.07 -8.95
N TYR A 163 4.12 0.40 -7.71
CA TYR A 163 3.23 -0.12 -6.68
C TYR A 163 1.95 0.70 -6.63
N THR A 164 0.80 0.05 -6.63
CA THR A 164 -0.51 0.71 -6.49
C THR A 164 -1.51 -0.19 -5.80
N ASN A 165 -2.46 0.42 -5.10
CA ASN A 165 -3.68 -0.23 -4.62
C ASN A 165 -4.86 -0.07 -5.59
N ASP A 166 -4.81 0.91 -6.49
CA ASP A 166 -5.82 1.11 -7.53
C ASP A 166 -5.37 0.47 -8.86
N TYR A 167 -6.20 -0.43 -9.37
CA TYR A 167 -6.00 -1.08 -10.66
C TYR A 167 -6.13 -0.11 -11.84
N ASN A 168 -7.01 0.89 -11.72
CA ASN A 168 -7.32 1.86 -12.76
C ASN A 168 -6.22 2.91 -12.96
N LEU A 169 -5.35 3.15 -11.96
CA LEU A 169 -4.16 3.99 -12.15
C LEU A 169 -3.20 3.43 -13.22
N ARG A 170 -3.31 2.14 -13.58
CA ARG A 170 -2.55 1.54 -14.66
C ARG A 170 -2.79 2.18 -16.02
N THR A 171 -3.96 2.79 -16.24
CA THR A 171 -4.29 3.52 -17.48
C THR A 171 -4.03 5.02 -17.40
N LYS A 172 -4.04 5.61 -16.20
CA LYS A 172 -3.95 7.08 -16.01
C LYS A 172 -2.56 7.68 -16.17
N PHE A 173 -1.48 6.93 -15.94
CA PHE A 173 -0.10 7.43 -16.14
C PHE A 173 0.24 7.81 -17.59
N TRP A 174 -0.64 7.49 -18.54
CA TRP A 174 -0.57 7.98 -19.93
C TRP A 174 -1.18 9.39 -20.11
N TYR A 175 -2.23 9.70 -19.34
CA TYR A 175 -2.97 10.96 -19.49
C TYR A 175 -2.22 12.18 -18.94
N GLY A 176 -1.19 11.97 -18.10
CA GLY A 176 -0.32 13.05 -17.62
C GLY A 176 0.59 13.68 -18.68
N VAL A 177 0.74 13.05 -19.86
CA VAL A 177 1.43 13.64 -21.03
C VAL A 177 0.42 14.00 -22.13
N GLN A 178 -0.87 13.68 -21.95
CA GLN A 178 -1.92 13.92 -22.94
C GLN A 178 -2.86 15.07 -22.57
N PHE A 179 -2.74 15.65 -21.37
CA PHE A 179 -3.55 16.81 -20.97
C PHE A 179 -3.10 18.14 -21.61
N LEU A 180 -2.03 18.13 -22.41
CA LEU A 180 -1.66 19.26 -23.27
C LEU A 180 -2.37 19.26 -24.64
N ARG A 181 -3.25 18.28 -24.92
CA ARG A 181 -3.92 18.16 -26.23
C ARG A 181 -5.43 18.34 -26.21
N LEU A 182 -5.96 18.91 -25.12
CA LEU A 182 -7.39 19.23 -24.97
C LEU A 182 -7.65 20.71 -24.64
N ALA A 183 -6.67 21.58 -24.90
CA ALA A 183 -6.81 23.04 -24.82
C ALA A 183 -7.05 23.70 -26.20
N LEU A 184 -7.39 22.92 -27.24
CA LEU A 184 -7.61 23.44 -28.60
C LEU A 184 -9.07 23.41 -29.06
N SER A 185 -10.03 23.42 -28.12
CA SER A 185 -11.44 23.58 -28.50
C SER A 185 -12.08 24.90 -28.07
N HIS A 186 -11.47 25.73 -27.21
CA HIS A 186 -12.09 27.00 -26.79
C HIS A 186 -11.08 28.16 -26.71
N SER A 187 -11.15 29.03 -27.72
CA SER A 187 -10.63 30.42 -27.80
C SER A 187 -9.10 30.67 -27.84
N PRO A 188 -8.65 31.66 -28.64
CA PRO A 188 -7.23 31.97 -28.83
C PRO A 188 -6.79 33.05 -27.83
N THR A 189 -6.17 32.63 -26.73
CA THR A 189 -5.36 33.57 -25.94
C THR A 189 -4.14 32.85 -25.40
N LEU A 190 -2.98 33.32 -25.84
CA LEU A 190 -1.65 32.88 -25.40
C LEU A 190 -1.57 32.97 -23.87
N VAL A 191 -1.29 31.84 -23.22
CA VAL A 191 -0.80 31.83 -21.85
C VAL A 191 0.56 31.15 -21.87
N LEU A 192 1.62 31.97 -21.81
CA LEU A 192 2.96 31.53 -21.48
C LEU A 192 2.94 30.99 -20.04
N PHE A 193 3.37 29.74 -19.85
CA PHE A 193 3.80 29.26 -18.54
C PHE A 193 5.31 29.02 -18.59
N GLU A 194 6.06 29.91 -17.95
CA GLU A 194 7.46 29.69 -17.60
C GLU A 194 7.55 28.54 -16.58
N ALA A 195 8.26 27.47 -16.93
CA ALA A 195 8.76 26.52 -15.95
C ALA A 195 10.10 27.05 -15.41
N LYS A 196 10.10 27.57 -14.19
CA LYS A 196 11.31 27.82 -13.40
C LYS A 196 11.77 26.51 -12.72
N PRO A 197 13.07 26.40 -12.39
CA PRO A 197 13.85 25.16 -12.38
C PRO A 197 13.43 24.10 -11.35
#